data_AF-A0A4P7DTH8-F1
#
_entry.id   AF-A0A4P7DTH8-F1
#
_cell.length_a   1.000
_cell.length_b   1.000
_cell.length_c   1.000
_cell.angle_alpha   90.00
_cell.angle_beta   90.00
_cell.angle_gamma   90.00
#
_symmetry.space_group_name_H-M   'P 1'
#
loop_
_entity.id
_entity.type
_entity.pdbx_description
1 polymer ?
#
loop_
_entity_poly.entity_id
_entity_poly.type
_entity_poly.pdbx_seq_one_letter_code
_entity_poly.pdbx_strand_id
1 'polypeptide(L)'
;MKKIFITGLLLYLFSITGTMAQNVKRQTDKHIVHQQERMVHKQWDRKKFTPTSGFLGLNYQYWLTWAWHPNYPKTDHRPLSGTGPQTLRMGMVMAMQQTDEAYKKHADTIRNVAVTEALNYSGMVTDADPLWLLYYRREFGNLIDDTDTDPLAGLSPDVGDYLRNKGLLEWYNEERAELKERLEATRTTTLDRGSRIMVYHRLLAEHRKLLSAWEAKKNYANKFLLLSKSRDRLQSENPDLPEFATDRSDVQIAEDILKRTK
;
A
#
# COMPACT_ATOMS: atom_id res chain seq x y z
N MET A 1 21.83 25.10 91.92
CA MET A 1 22.09 23.66 91.67
C MET A 1 20.87 22.75 91.87
N LYS A 2 20.11 22.83 92.99
CA LYS A 2 18.91 21.99 93.21
C LYS A 2 17.84 22.06 92.09
N LYS A 3 17.56 23.24 91.54
CA LYS A 3 16.55 23.41 90.47
C LYS A 3 16.90 22.70 89.17
N ILE A 4 18.18 22.71 88.76
CA ILE A 4 18.68 22.07 87.54
C ILE A 4 18.58 20.54 87.65
N PHE A 5 18.84 20.01 88.84
CA PHE A 5 18.71 18.58 89.13
C PHE A 5 17.25 18.12 89.08
N ILE A 6 16.33 18.94 89.61
CA ILE A 6 14.89 18.65 89.58
C ILE A 6 14.34 18.73 88.16
N THR A 7 14.75 19.73 87.36
CA THR A 7 14.33 19.81 85.95
C THR A 7 14.90 18.68 85.10
N GLY A 8 16.14 18.25 85.37
CA GLY A 8 16.75 17.09 84.71
C GLY A 8 16.01 15.78 85.05
N LEU A 9 15.63 15.59 86.31
CA LEU A 9 14.83 14.43 86.76
C LEU A 9 13.44 14.41 86.11
N LEU A 10 12.77 15.56 86.00
CA LEU A 10 11.46 15.68 85.37
C LEU A 10 11.50 15.39 83.86
N LEU A 11 12.54 15.87 83.16
CA LEU A 11 12.79 15.56 81.77
C LEU A 11 13.10 14.07 81.54
N TYR A 12 13.86 13.45 82.46
CA TYR A 12 14.17 12.03 82.42
C TYR A 12 12.94 11.14 82.70
N LEU A 13 12.06 11.55 83.62
CA LEU A 13 10.80 10.87 83.87
C LEU A 13 9.83 10.99 82.68
N PHE A 14 9.81 12.15 82.00
CA PHE A 14 9.00 12.34 80.79
C PHE A 14 9.46 11.46 79.63
N SER A 15 10.78 11.28 79.44
CA SER A 15 11.31 10.44 78.36
C SER A 15 11.09 8.94 78.56
N ILE A 16 10.95 8.46 79.80
CA ILE A 16 10.59 7.05 80.08
C ILE A 16 9.12 6.77 79.74
N THR A 17 8.22 7.74 79.84
CA THR A 17 6.79 7.55 79.50
C THR A 17 6.51 7.51 77.99
N GLY A 18 7.39 8.06 77.16
CA GLY A 18 7.21 8.14 75.70
C GLY A 18 7.45 6.83 74.95
N THR A 19 8.18 5.87 75.52
CA THR A 19 8.58 4.63 74.82
C THR A 19 7.57 3.48 74.94
N MET A 20 6.55 3.60 75.80
CA MET A 20 5.51 2.59 75.98
C MET A 20 4.29 2.77 75.06
N ALA A 21 4.24 3.86 74.29
CA ALA A 21 3.08 4.24 73.48
C ALA A 21 3.06 3.68 72.04
N GLN A 22 4.15 3.05 71.57
CA GLN A 22 4.27 2.53 70.19
C GLN A 22 4.13 1.00 70.08
N ASN A 23 3.50 0.34 71.06
CA ASN A 23 3.06 -1.03 70.84
C ASN A 23 1.81 -1.01 69.97
N VAL A 24 1.95 -1.30 68.67
CA VAL A 24 0.84 -1.72 67.81
C VAL A 24 0.33 -3.04 68.40
N LYS A 25 -0.57 -2.94 69.39
CA LYS A 25 -1.28 -4.11 69.91
C LYS A 25 -2.13 -4.63 68.78
N ARG A 26 -1.72 -5.75 68.18
CA ARG A 26 -2.55 -6.50 67.26
C ARG A 26 -3.89 -6.74 67.96
N GLN A 27 -4.97 -6.19 67.42
CA GLN A 27 -6.30 -6.53 67.91
C GLN A 27 -6.50 -8.03 67.66
N THR A 28 -6.41 -8.82 68.74
CA THR A 28 -6.59 -10.28 68.73
C THR A 28 -8.02 -10.67 69.09
N ASP A 29 -8.94 -9.71 69.07
CA ASP A 29 -10.36 -10.01 69.22
C ASP A 29 -10.80 -10.92 68.07
N LYS A 30 -11.25 -12.11 68.45
CA LYS A 30 -11.72 -13.15 67.52
C LYS A 30 -12.81 -12.62 66.59
N HIS A 31 -13.69 -11.74 67.08
CA HIS A 31 -14.79 -11.18 66.30
C HIS A 31 -14.29 -10.26 65.17
N ILE A 32 -13.36 -9.36 65.48
CA ILE A 32 -12.77 -8.42 64.53
C ILE A 32 -11.86 -9.16 63.54
N VAL A 33 -11.03 -10.09 64.03
CA VAL A 33 -10.14 -10.90 63.19
C VAL A 33 -10.97 -11.72 62.18
N HIS A 34 -12.03 -12.38 62.63
CA HIS A 34 -12.90 -13.12 61.72
C HIS A 34 -13.61 -12.20 60.72
N GLN A 35 -13.96 -10.96 61.08
CA GLN A 35 -14.53 -9.99 60.14
C GLN A 35 -13.57 -9.57 59.04
N GLN A 36 -12.32 -9.28 59.38
CA GLN A 36 -11.29 -8.90 58.40
C GLN A 36 -10.94 -10.05 57.46
N GLU A 37 -10.81 -11.27 57.99
CA GLU A 37 -10.52 -12.47 57.20
C GLU A 37 -11.56 -12.76 56.12
N ARG A 38 -12.81 -12.33 56.33
CA ARG A 38 -13.94 -12.53 55.41
C ARG A 38 -14.00 -11.53 54.25
N MET A 39 -13.22 -10.45 54.25
CA MET A 39 -13.36 -9.41 53.22
C MET A 39 -12.58 -9.66 51.93
N VAL A 40 -11.50 -10.46 51.95
CA VAL A 40 -10.55 -10.47 50.82
C VAL A 40 -10.09 -11.86 50.38
N HIS A 41 -9.62 -12.74 51.29
CA HIS A 41 -8.85 -13.92 50.86
C HIS A 41 -9.20 -15.26 51.51
N LYS A 42 -9.73 -15.31 52.75
CA LYS A 42 -10.02 -16.60 53.40
C LYS A 42 -11.39 -17.13 53.02
N GLN A 43 -11.56 -18.46 53.11
CA GLN A 43 -12.83 -19.15 52.84
C GLN A 43 -13.95 -18.62 53.74
N TRP A 44 -15.13 -18.44 53.15
CA TRP A 44 -16.33 -18.05 53.88
C TRP A 44 -16.77 -19.20 54.79
N ASP A 45 -16.55 -19.04 56.10
CA ASP A 45 -16.90 -20.06 57.07
C ASP A 45 -18.00 -19.57 58.02
N ARG A 46 -19.19 -20.17 57.89
CA ARG A 46 -20.35 -19.87 58.73
C ARG A 46 -20.06 -20.12 60.22
N LYS A 47 -19.18 -21.06 60.56
CA LYS A 47 -18.84 -21.39 61.96
C LYS A 47 -18.00 -20.31 62.64
N LYS A 48 -17.39 -19.40 61.87
CA LYS A 48 -16.60 -18.27 62.38
C LYS A 48 -17.45 -17.02 62.64
N PHE A 49 -18.77 -17.09 62.43
CA PHE A 49 -19.69 -15.99 62.74
C PHE A 49 -19.91 -15.87 64.23
N THR A 50 -19.28 -14.85 64.79
CA THR A 50 -19.39 -14.50 66.19
C THR A 50 -19.61 -12.98 66.27
N PRO A 51 -20.33 -12.47 67.27
CA PRO A 51 -21.06 -13.20 68.32
C PRO A 51 -22.21 -14.05 67.76
N THR A 52 -22.54 -15.18 68.39
CA THR A 52 -23.73 -15.99 68.05
C THR A 52 -24.93 -15.54 68.89
N SER A 53 -26.14 -15.92 68.50
CA SER A 53 -27.38 -15.58 69.22
C SER A 53 -27.37 -16.02 70.69
N GLY A 54 -26.55 -17.00 71.06
CA GLY A 54 -26.45 -17.51 72.42
C GLY A 54 -27.69 -18.30 72.85
N PHE A 55 -27.73 -18.69 74.12
CA PHE A 55 -28.87 -19.40 74.70
C PHE A 55 -30.14 -18.52 74.63
N LEU A 56 -31.22 -19.06 74.07
CA LEU A 56 -32.51 -18.37 73.83
C LEU A 56 -32.42 -17.08 73.00
N GLY A 57 -31.31 -16.83 72.29
CA GLY A 57 -31.17 -15.60 71.50
C GLY A 57 -30.89 -14.34 72.33
N LEU A 58 -30.49 -14.47 73.60
CA LEU A 58 -30.36 -13.36 74.54
C LEU A 58 -29.01 -12.60 74.46
N ASN A 59 -28.14 -12.94 73.50
CA ASN A 59 -26.85 -12.27 73.37
C ASN A 59 -26.99 -10.86 72.77
N TYR A 60 -26.85 -9.82 73.59
CA TYR A 60 -26.97 -8.42 73.16
C TYR A 60 -25.98 -8.06 72.03
N GLN A 61 -24.78 -8.65 72.03
CA GLN A 61 -23.76 -8.37 71.00
C GLN A 61 -24.21 -8.91 69.64
N TYR A 62 -24.91 -10.04 69.61
CA TYR A 62 -25.53 -10.58 68.40
C TYR A 62 -26.63 -9.66 67.88
N TRP A 63 -27.46 -9.12 68.77
CA TRP A 63 -28.50 -8.15 68.41
C TRP A 63 -27.94 -6.87 67.79
N LEU A 64 -26.83 -6.37 68.34
CA LEU A 64 -26.16 -5.18 67.84
C LEU A 64 -25.44 -5.39 66.50
N THR A 65 -25.15 -6.64 66.10
CA THR A 65 -24.30 -6.94 64.93
C THR A 65 -25.03 -7.69 63.82
N TRP A 66 -25.63 -8.85 64.12
CA TRP A 66 -26.13 -9.78 63.10
C TRP A 66 -27.64 -9.93 63.09
N ALA A 67 -28.36 -9.61 64.17
CA ALA A 67 -29.81 -9.82 64.22
C ALA A 67 -30.57 -9.05 63.13
N TRP A 68 -30.08 -7.87 62.76
CA TRP A 68 -30.63 -7.05 61.67
C TRP A 68 -30.22 -7.54 60.27
N HIS A 69 -29.23 -8.43 60.19
CA HIS A 69 -28.72 -8.99 58.94
C HIS A 69 -28.66 -10.53 59.00
N PRO A 70 -29.81 -11.21 59.20
CA PRO A 70 -29.86 -12.65 59.44
C PRO A 70 -29.41 -13.50 58.24
N ASN A 71 -29.41 -12.90 57.04
CA ASN A 71 -28.95 -13.55 55.81
C ASN A 71 -27.45 -13.38 55.58
N TYR A 72 -26.82 -12.40 56.23
CA TYR A 72 -25.41 -12.10 56.01
C TYR A 72 -24.51 -13.31 56.27
N PRO A 73 -24.69 -14.15 57.32
CA PRO A 73 -23.88 -15.36 57.52
C PRO A 73 -24.14 -16.50 56.53
N LYS A 74 -25.24 -16.44 55.78
CA LYS A 74 -25.72 -17.56 54.94
C LYS A 74 -25.20 -17.47 53.51
N THR A 75 -24.78 -16.29 53.07
CA THR A 75 -24.34 -16.01 51.70
C THR A 75 -22.89 -15.53 51.68
N ASP A 76 -22.09 -16.05 50.77
CA ASP A 76 -20.71 -15.60 50.59
C ASP A 76 -20.70 -14.25 49.87
N HIS A 77 -20.33 -13.19 50.59
CA HIS A 77 -20.31 -11.82 50.07
C HIS A 77 -18.92 -11.37 49.60
N ARG A 78 -17.94 -12.28 49.51
CA ARG A 78 -16.59 -11.91 49.11
C ARG A 78 -16.58 -11.36 47.68
N PRO A 79 -16.02 -10.17 47.44
CA PRO A 79 -15.99 -9.56 46.11
C PRO A 79 -15.21 -10.42 45.09
N LEU A 80 -14.17 -11.12 45.57
CA LEU A 80 -13.27 -11.97 44.79
C LEU A 80 -13.54 -13.48 45.00
N SER A 81 -14.71 -13.88 45.51
CA SER A 81 -15.09 -15.31 45.45
C SER A 81 -15.30 -15.74 43.99
N GLY A 82 -15.37 -17.05 43.73
CA GLY A 82 -15.59 -17.57 42.37
C GLY A 82 -16.85 -17.02 41.69
N THR A 83 -17.91 -16.75 42.46
CA THR A 83 -19.17 -16.13 42.00
C THR A 83 -19.31 -14.68 42.46
N GLY A 84 -18.23 -14.10 42.99
CA GLY A 84 -18.22 -12.75 43.53
C GLY A 84 -18.34 -11.70 42.42
N PRO A 85 -18.91 -10.52 42.74
CA PRO A 85 -19.17 -9.48 41.74
C PRO A 85 -17.90 -8.98 41.03
N GLN A 86 -16.74 -8.96 41.68
CA GLN A 86 -15.50 -8.50 41.03
C GLN A 86 -14.91 -9.58 40.11
N THR A 87 -15.01 -10.85 40.47
CA THR A 87 -14.60 -11.97 39.59
C THR A 87 -15.46 -11.99 38.32
N LEU A 88 -16.78 -11.82 38.46
CA LEU A 88 -17.69 -11.73 37.33
C LEU A 88 -17.37 -10.53 36.42
N ARG A 89 -17.11 -9.36 37.02
CA ARG A 89 -16.69 -8.17 36.27
C ARG A 89 -15.38 -8.39 35.54
N MET A 90 -14.38 -9.00 36.19
CA MET A 90 -13.10 -9.27 35.57
C MET A 90 -13.23 -10.27 34.43
N GLY A 91 -14.03 -11.33 34.59
CA GLY A 91 -14.36 -12.25 33.50
C GLY A 91 -15.07 -11.57 32.33
N MET A 92 -16.03 -10.68 32.62
CA MET A 92 -16.70 -9.89 31.58
C MET A 92 -15.72 -8.94 30.86
N VAL A 93 -14.83 -8.27 31.60
CA VAL A 93 -13.79 -7.41 31.01
C VAL A 93 -12.83 -8.22 30.14
N MET A 94 -12.42 -9.42 30.56
CA MET A 94 -11.60 -10.30 29.73
C MET A 94 -12.33 -10.73 28.44
N ALA A 95 -13.62 -11.07 28.55
CA ALA A 95 -14.43 -11.41 27.37
C ALA A 95 -14.57 -10.20 26.41
N MET A 96 -14.81 -9.00 26.95
CA MET A 96 -14.86 -7.77 26.17
C MET A 96 -13.51 -7.46 25.50
N GLN A 97 -12.40 -7.63 26.23
CA GLN A 97 -11.06 -7.47 25.68
C GLN A 97 -10.82 -8.44 24.52
N GLN A 98 -11.23 -9.71 24.65
CA GLN A 98 -11.12 -10.69 23.58
C GLN A 98 -11.94 -10.30 22.34
N THR A 99 -13.15 -9.76 22.53
CA THR A 99 -13.95 -9.25 21.40
C THR A 99 -13.32 -8.03 20.75
N ASP A 100 -12.79 -7.10 21.55
CA ASP A 100 -12.12 -5.90 21.06
C ASP A 100 -10.87 -6.24 20.24
N GLU A 101 -10.08 -7.23 20.69
CA GLU A 101 -8.93 -7.74 19.95
C GLU A 101 -9.33 -8.38 18.62
N ALA A 102 -10.45 -9.10 18.57
CA ALA A 102 -10.98 -9.65 17.32
C ALA A 102 -11.44 -8.54 16.36
N TYR A 103 -12.21 -7.56 16.85
CA TYR A 103 -12.61 -6.39 16.06
C TYR A 103 -11.41 -5.61 15.52
N LYS A 104 -10.39 -5.40 16.37
CA LYS A 104 -9.15 -4.75 15.97
C LYS A 104 -8.46 -5.49 14.82
N LYS A 105 -8.34 -6.82 14.90
CA LYS A 105 -7.76 -7.62 13.81
C LYS A 105 -8.55 -7.46 12.52
N HIS A 106 -9.88 -7.51 12.57
CA HIS A 106 -10.72 -7.29 11.39
C HIS A 106 -10.55 -5.88 10.80
N ALA A 107 -10.52 -4.85 11.64
CA ALA A 107 -10.30 -3.48 11.19
C ALA A 107 -8.91 -3.31 10.56
N ASP A 108 -7.87 -3.89 11.16
CA ASP A 108 -6.51 -3.87 10.63
C ASP A 108 -6.43 -4.62 9.28
N THR A 109 -7.11 -5.76 9.15
CA THR A 109 -7.21 -6.48 7.87
C THR A 109 -7.88 -5.62 6.80
N ILE A 110 -9.05 -5.03 7.09
CA ILE A 110 -9.75 -4.16 6.13
C ILE A 110 -8.89 -2.98 5.73
N ARG A 111 -8.21 -2.33 6.70
CA ARG A 111 -7.29 -1.24 6.43
C ARG A 111 -6.16 -1.66 5.51
N ASN A 112 -5.50 -2.78 5.80
CA ASN A 112 -4.38 -3.26 5.00
C ASN A 112 -4.81 -3.64 3.58
N VAL A 113 -5.98 -4.27 3.43
CA VAL A 113 -6.57 -4.58 2.12
C VAL A 113 -6.89 -3.28 1.37
N ALA A 114 -7.56 -2.32 1.99
CA ALA A 114 -7.92 -1.05 1.36
C ALA A 114 -6.69 -0.24 0.94
N VAL A 115 -5.63 -0.21 1.75
CA VAL A 115 -4.36 0.44 1.37
C VAL A 115 -3.71 -0.28 0.20
N THR A 116 -3.68 -1.62 0.22
CA THR A 116 -3.11 -2.41 -0.88
C THR A 116 -3.88 -2.21 -2.17
N GLU A 117 -5.21 -2.22 -2.11
CA GLU A 117 -6.07 -1.94 -3.26
C GLU A 117 -5.86 -0.52 -3.78
N ALA A 118 -5.85 0.49 -2.90
CA ALA A 118 -5.60 1.87 -3.29
C ALA A 118 -4.25 2.04 -4.00
N LEU A 119 -3.19 1.33 -3.54
CA LEU A 119 -1.90 1.31 -4.21
C LEU A 119 -1.96 0.61 -5.58
N ASN A 120 -2.72 -0.47 -5.72
CA ASN A 120 -2.92 -1.16 -6.99
C ASN A 120 -3.65 -0.30 -8.03
N TYR A 121 -4.59 0.55 -7.60
CA TYR A 121 -5.27 1.51 -8.48
C TYR A 121 -4.43 2.76 -8.78
N SER A 122 -3.48 3.11 -7.91
CA SER A 122 -2.72 4.35 -8.03
C SER A 122 -1.76 4.32 -9.22
N GLY A 123 -1.78 5.40 -10.01
CA GLY A 123 -0.78 5.65 -11.05
C GLY A 123 0.59 6.05 -10.48
N MET A 124 0.65 6.46 -9.20
CA MET A 124 1.90 6.90 -8.56
C MET A 124 2.91 5.76 -8.37
N VAL A 125 2.45 4.51 -8.36
CA VAL A 125 3.29 3.32 -8.14
C VAL A 125 3.62 2.62 -9.47
N THR A 126 3.21 3.17 -10.61
CA THR A 126 3.43 2.57 -11.94
C THR A 126 4.91 2.28 -12.22
N ASP A 127 5.81 3.14 -11.74
CA ASP A 127 7.25 2.98 -11.94
C ASP A 127 7.84 1.78 -11.17
N ALA A 128 7.13 1.32 -10.15
CA ALA A 128 7.46 0.12 -9.39
C ALA A 128 6.63 -1.10 -9.82
N ASP A 129 5.77 -1.01 -10.86
CA ASP A 129 5.06 -2.19 -11.36
C ASP A 129 6.07 -3.17 -11.98
N PRO A 130 6.17 -4.41 -11.47
CA PRO A 130 7.12 -5.38 -11.99
C PRO A 130 6.90 -5.68 -13.49
N LEU A 131 5.65 -5.69 -13.97
CA LEU A 131 5.38 -5.98 -15.37
C LEU A 131 5.81 -4.82 -16.28
N TRP A 132 5.66 -3.59 -15.80
CA TRP A 132 6.18 -2.41 -16.48
C TRP A 132 7.70 -2.50 -16.62
N LEU A 133 8.40 -2.73 -15.51
CA LEU A 133 9.86 -2.79 -15.47
C LEU A 133 10.44 -3.93 -16.32
N LEU A 134 9.83 -5.11 -16.29
CA LEU A 134 10.35 -6.30 -16.95
C LEU A 134 10.05 -6.35 -18.46
N TYR A 135 8.93 -5.77 -18.89
CA TYR A 135 8.45 -5.90 -20.27
C TYR A 135 8.21 -4.54 -20.93
N TYR A 136 7.19 -3.80 -20.49
CA TYR A 136 6.70 -2.64 -21.24
C TYR A 136 7.72 -1.51 -21.33
N ARG A 137 8.48 -1.25 -20.26
CA ARG A 137 9.53 -0.22 -20.25
C ARG A 137 10.54 -0.44 -21.38
N ARG A 138 10.96 -1.70 -21.60
CA ARG A 138 11.90 -2.06 -22.67
C ARG A 138 11.26 -1.92 -24.04
N GLU A 139 10.01 -2.38 -24.20
CA GLU A 139 9.29 -2.30 -25.49
C GLU A 139 8.99 -0.86 -25.92
N PHE A 140 8.76 0.03 -24.96
CA PHE A 140 8.58 1.47 -25.19
C PHE A 140 9.90 2.26 -25.08
N GLY A 141 11.06 1.61 -24.98
CA GLY A 141 12.36 2.30 -24.82
C GLY A 141 12.60 3.34 -25.91
N ASN A 142 12.32 2.99 -27.17
CA ASN A 142 12.43 3.91 -28.32
C ASN A 142 11.51 5.14 -28.24
N LEU A 143 10.45 5.07 -27.43
CA LEU A 143 9.47 6.14 -27.25
C LEU A 143 9.77 7.00 -26.01
N ILE A 144 10.26 6.37 -24.95
CA ILE A 144 10.44 6.98 -23.63
C ILE A 144 11.83 7.59 -23.47
N ASP A 145 12.88 6.89 -23.88
CA ASP A 145 14.24 7.21 -23.44
C ASP A 145 14.82 8.44 -24.15
N ASP A 146 14.05 9.15 -24.99
CA ASP A 146 14.46 10.36 -25.75
C ASP A 146 15.86 10.23 -26.36
N THR A 147 16.30 8.99 -26.59
CA THR A 147 17.58 8.72 -27.22
C THR A 147 17.37 9.19 -28.63
N ASP A 148 18.06 10.30 -28.89
CA ASP A 148 18.12 11.16 -30.07
C ASP A 148 18.59 10.38 -31.31
N THR A 149 17.96 9.22 -31.52
CA THR A 149 18.09 8.41 -32.70
C THR A 149 17.33 9.19 -33.75
N ASP A 150 18.08 10.05 -34.44
CA ASP A 150 17.59 10.80 -35.58
C ASP A 150 16.70 9.85 -36.41
N PRO A 151 15.40 10.13 -36.60
CA PRO A 151 14.51 9.24 -37.35
C PRO A 151 14.97 9.04 -38.79
N LEU A 152 15.90 9.87 -39.27
CA LEU A 152 16.58 9.80 -40.56
C LEU A 152 17.96 9.13 -40.51
N ALA A 153 18.42 8.66 -39.35
CA ALA A 153 19.72 8.00 -39.21
C ALA A 153 19.87 6.83 -40.19
N GLY A 154 20.98 6.82 -40.94
CA GLY A 154 21.30 5.79 -41.93
C GLY A 154 20.65 5.98 -43.31
N LEU A 155 19.93 7.09 -43.54
CA LEU A 155 19.37 7.41 -44.86
C LEU A 155 20.29 8.35 -45.66
N SER A 156 20.25 8.23 -46.98
CA SER A 156 20.89 9.18 -47.89
C SER A 156 20.25 10.58 -47.75
N PRO A 157 21.02 11.67 -47.83
CA PRO A 157 20.53 13.04 -47.64
C PRO A 157 19.34 13.38 -48.55
N ASP A 158 19.35 12.93 -49.81
CA ASP A 158 18.26 13.13 -50.77
C ASP A 158 16.93 12.53 -50.30
N VAL A 159 16.99 11.37 -49.63
CA VAL A 159 15.81 10.70 -49.07
C VAL A 159 15.31 11.46 -47.85
N GLY A 160 16.22 11.96 -47.02
CA GLY A 160 15.88 12.82 -45.87
C GLY A 160 15.16 14.09 -46.31
N ASP A 161 15.65 14.77 -47.35
CA ASP A 161 15.02 15.97 -47.90
C ASP A 161 13.65 15.67 -48.51
N TYR A 162 13.51 14.55 -49.22
CA TYR A 162 12.21 14.11 -49.72
C TYR A 162 11.19 13.89 -48.59
N LEU A 163 11.59 13.21 -47.52
CA LEU A 163 10.73 12.92 -46.36
C LEU A 163 10.34 14.21 -45.60
N ARG A 164 11.26 15.16 -45.46
CA ARG A 164 11.00 16.49 -44.89
C ARG A 164 10.04 17.30 -45.76
N ASN A 165 10.33 17.43 -47.05
CA ASN A 165 9.54 18.23 -47.99
C ASN A 165 8.11 17.68 -48.19
N LYS A 166 7.93 16.37 -48.06
CA LYS A 166 6.61 15.73 -48.11
C LYS A 166 5.86 15.74 -46.78
N GLY A 167 6.43 16.30 -45.70
CA GLY A 167 5.80 16.34 -44.37
C GLY A 167 5.70 14.98 -43.69
N LEU A 168 6.39 13.95 -44.18
CA LEU A 168 6.31 12.60 -43.62
C LEU A 168 7.06 12.47 -42.29
N LEU A 169 8.12 13.25 -42.12
CA LEU A 169 8.85 13.33 -40.85
C LEU A 169 8.01 14.03 -39.77
N GLU A 170 7.30 15.10 -40.14
CA GLU A 170 6.42 15.82 -39.20
C GLU A 170 5.30 14.92 -38.71
N TRP A 171 4.58 14.27 -39.64
CA TRP A 171 3.55 13.29 -39.31
C TRP A 171 4.05 12.19 -38.34
N TYR A 172 5.28 11.68 -38.57
CA TYR A 172 5.84 10.65 -37.71
C TYR A 172 6.14 11.19 -36.30
N ASN A 173 6.68 12.42 -36.21
CA ASN A 173 6.96 13.06 -34.93
C ASN A 173 5.67 13.37 -34.15
N GLU A 174 4.63 13.86 -34.82
CA GLU A 174 3.31 14.13 -34.23
C GLU A 174 2.68 12.85 -33.66
N GLU A 175 2.59 11.78 -34.46
CA GLU A 175 1.99 10.52 -34.02
C GLU A 175 2.80 9.89 -32.88
N ARG A 176 4.13 10.01 -32.92
CA ARG A 176 5.01 9.55 -31.84
C ARG A 176 4.77 10.35 -30.57
N ALA A 177 4.64 11.68 -30.67
CA ALA A 177 4.39 12.54 -29.51
C ALA A 177 3.02 12.24 -28.88
N GLU A 178 1.98 12.04 -29.69
CA GLU A 178 0.66 11.66 -29.22
C GLU A 178 0.68 10.30 -28.49
N LEU A 179 1.39 9.30 -29.02
CA LEU A 179 1.56 8.01 -28.34
C LEU A 179 2.30 8.15 -27.00
N LYS A 180 3.32 9.01 -26.94
CA LYS A 180 4.06 9.30 -25.71
C LYS A 180 3.16 9.95 -24.66
N GLU A 181 2.37 10.94 -25.05
CA GLU A 181 1.41 11.61 -24.16
C GLU A 181 0.36 10.64 -23.61
N ARG A 182 -0.25 9.82 -24.47
CA ARG A 182 -1.23 8.80 -24.05
C ARG A 182 -0.61 7.77 -23.11
N LEU A 183 0.65 7.38 -23.34
CA LEU A 183 1.38 6.47 -22.46
C LEU A 183 1.63 7.11 -21.09
N GLU A 184 2.08 8.36 -21.05
CA GLU A 184 2.29 9.10 -19.80
C GLU A 184 0.98 9.33 -19.03
N ALA A 185 -0.10 9.68 -19.72
CA ALA A 185 -1.43 9.79 -19.14
C ALA A 185 -1.88 8.46 -18.53
N THR A 186 -1.66 7.34 -19.23
CA THR A 186 -1.98 6.00 -18.72
C THR A 186 -1.16 5.64 -17.48
N ARG A 187 0.10 6.08 -17.41
CA ARG A 187 0.99 5.83 -16.25
C ARG A 187 0.60 6.63 -15.02
N THR A 188 0.13 7.87 -15.20
CA THR A 188 -0.15 8.79 -14.10
C THR A 188 -1.59 8.71 -13.59
N THR A 189 -2.54 8.29 -14.43
CA THR A 189 -3.95 8.20 -14.08
C THR A 189 -4.23 7.03 -13.13
N THR A 190 -5.16 7.24 -12.19
CA THR A 190 -5.67 6.18 -11.32
C THR A 190 -6.56 5.23 -12.11
N LEU A 191 -6.06 4.02 -12.36
CA LEU A 191 -6.72 2.98 -13.15
C LEU A 191 -6.47 1.64 -12.47
N ASP A 192 -7.44 0.73 -12.56
CA ASP A 192 -7.22 -0.66 -12.19
C ASP A 192 -6.00 -1.23 -12.92
N ARG A 193 -5.22 -2.06 -12.22
CA ARG A 193 -4.01 -2.66 -12.77
C ARG A 193 -4.30 -3.45 -14.04
N GLY A 194 -5.38 -4.23 -14.08
CA GLY A 194 -5.76 -5.01 -15.26
C GLY A 194 -6.10 -4.10 -16.45
N SER A 195 -6.86 -3.05 -16.20
CA SER A 195 -7.20 -2.04 -17.21
C SER A 195 -5.94 -1.36 -17.76
N ARG A 196 -5.00 -0.98 -16.88
CA ARG A 196 -3.73 -0.36 -17.26
C ARG A 196 -2.90 -1.27 -18.18
N ILE A 197 -2.81 -2.55 -17.85
CA ILE A 197 -2.12 -3.55 -18.67
C ILE A 197 -2.75 -3.67 -20.07
N MET A 198 -4.08 -3.68 -20.16
CA MET A 198 -4.77 -3.73 -21.45
C MET A 198 -4.50 -2.49 -22.30
N VAL A 199 -4.47 -1.31 -21.68
CA VAL A 199 -4.11 -0.06 -22.37
C VAL A 199 -2.66 -0.11 -22.85
N TYR A 200 -1.71 -0.56 -22.03
CA TYR A 200 -0.32 -0.73 -22.46
C TYR A 200 -0.19 -1.67 -23.66
N HIS A 201 -0.91 -2.79 -23.64
CA HIS A 201 -0.89 -3.72 -24.76
C HIS A 201 -1.41 -3.08 -26.05
N ARG A 202 -2.49 -2.29 -25.96
CA ARG A 202 -3.04 -1.57 -27.10
C ARG A 202 -2.06 -0.51 -27.62
N LEU A 203 -1.52 0.34 -26.75
CA LEU A 203 -0.56 1.37 -27.11
C LEU A 203 0.71 0.76 -27.74
N LEU A 204 1.14 -0.40 -27.25
CA LEU A 204 2.29 -1.11 -27.80
C LEU A 204 1.99 -1.66 -29.21
N ALA A 205 0.78 -2.14 -29.46
CA ALA A 205 0.36 -2.54 -30.80
C ALA A 205 0.30 -1.33 -31.75
N GLU A 206 -0.19 -0.18 -31.29
CA GLU A 206 -0.21 1.08 -32.04
C GLU A 206 1.22 1.55 -32.35
N HIS A 207 2.13 1.53 -31.37
CA HIS A 207 3.54 1.86 -31.55
C HIS A 207 4.23 0.97 -32.60
N ARG A 208 4.00 -0.35 -32.57
CA ARG A 208 4.55 -1.27 -33.58
C ARG A 208 4.01 -0.99 -34.98
N LYS A 209 2.74 -0.59 -35.10
CA LYS A 209 2.16 -0.18 -36.39
C LYS A 209 2.76 1.13 -36.89
N LEU A 210 3.03 2.09 -36.01
CA LEU A 210 3.67 3.33 -36.37
C LEU A 210 5.10 3.08 -36.91
N LEU A 211 5.87 2.24 -36.23
CA LEU A 211 7.22 1.86 -36.68
C LEU A 211 7.21 1.19 -38.05
N SER A 212 6.33 0.21 -38.26
CA SER A 212 6.24 -0.48 -39.56
C SER A 212 5.76 0.45 -40.68
N ALA A 213 4.83 1.36 -40.38
CA ALA A 213 4.38 2.39 -41.33
C ALA A 213 5.52 3.37 -41.68
N TRP A 214 6.32 3.77 -40.70
CA TRP A 214 7.49 4.62 -40.92
C TRP A 214 8.55 3.94 -41.79
N GLU A 215 8.88 2.68 -41.49
CA GLU A 215 9.80 1.89 -42.30
C GLU A 215 9.30 1.69 -43.73
N ALA A 216 8.01 1.43 -43.93
CA ALA A 216 7.40 1.33 -45.25
C ALA A 216 7.52 2.63 -46.04
N LYS A 217 7.26 3.78 -45.40
CA LYS A 217 7.40 5.12 -46.01
C LYS A 217 8.86 5.42 -46.38
N LYS A 218 9.84 5.09 -45.52
CA LYS A 218 11.27 5.20 -45.82
C LYS A 218 11.69 4.35 -47.02
N ASN A 219 11.26 3.08 -47.04
CA ASN A 219 11.57 2.15 -48.12
C ASN A 219 10.94 2.58 -49.46
N TYR A 220 9.72 3.11 -49.42
CA TYR A 220 9.05 3.65 -50.59
C TYR A 220 9.79 4.88 -51.13
N ALA A 221 10.14 5.84 -50.27
CA ALA A 221 10.89 7.04 -50.66
C ALA A 221 12.23 6.68 -51.31
N ASN A 222 12.96 5.72 -50.73
CA ASN A 222 14.23 5.25 -51.29
C ASN A 222 14.04 4.63 -52.69
N LYS A 223 13.09 3.70 -52.85
CA LYS A 223 12.79 3.07 -54.15
C LYS A 223 12.34 4.09 -55.20
N PHE A 224 11.47 5.02 -54.82
CA PHE A 224 11.00 6.08 -55.70
C PHE A 224 12.15 6.96 -56.19
N LEU A 225 13.04 7.37 -55.29
CA LEU A 225 14.20 8.18 -55.65
C LEU A 225 15.18 7.43 -56.55
N LEU A 226 15.45 6.15 -56.27
CA LEU A 226 16.28 5.31 -57.15
C LEU A 226 15.70 5.19 -58.57
N LEU A 227 14.39 4.96 -58.68
CA LEU A 227 13.69 4.87 -59.96
C LEU A 227 13.66 6.22 -60.71
N SER A 228 13.47 7.32 -59.98
CA SER A 228 13.50 8.67 -60.58
C SER A 228 14.89 8.98 -61.14
N LYS A 229 15.96 8.69 -60.40
CA LYS A 229 17.34 8.85 -60.86
C LYS A 229 17.67 7.96 -62.05
N SER A 230 17.21 6.71 -62.09
CA SER A 230 17.42 5.83 -63.26
C SER A 230 16.68 6.33 -64.49
N ARG A 231 15.45 6.84 -64.33
CA ARG A 231 14.68 7.44 -65.43
C ARG A 231 15.37 8.67 -65.97
N ASP A 232 15.79 9.57 -65.10
CA ASP A 232 16.42 10.83 -65.49
C ASP A 232 17.78 10.57 -66.17
N ARG A 233 18.53 9.53 -65.74
CA ARG A 233 19.74 9.05 -66.45
C ARG A 233 19.44 8.54 -67.86
N LEU A 234 18.41 7.71 -68.04
CA LEU A 234 18.00 7.22 -69.36
C LEU A 234 17.55 8.36 -70.29
N GLN A 235 17.00 9.43 -69.71
CA GLN A 235 16.60 10.62 -70.45
C GLN A 235 17.80 11.52 -70.79
N SER A 236 18.84 11.58 -69.92
CA SER A 236 20.06 12.36 -70.17
C SER A 236 21.11 11.63 -71.02
N GLU A 237 21.17 10.30 -70.99
CA GLU A 237 22.06 9.47 -71.83
C GLU A 237 21.54 9.29 -73.26
N ASN A 238 20.37 9.85 -73.59
CA ASN A 238 19.91 10.03 -74.97
C ASN A 238 20.00 11.50 -75.41
N PRO A 239 21.19 12.08 -75.67
CA PRO A 239 21.27 13.30 -76.46
C PRO A 239 21.13 13.04 -77.96
N ASP A 240 21.11 11.78 -78.42
CA ASP A 240 20.86 11.41 -79.82
C ASP A 240 19.88 10.23 -79.88
N LEU A 241 18.59 10.50 -79.73
CA LEU A 241 17.63 9.67 -80.44
C LEU A 241 17.95 9.86 -81.93
N PRO A 242 18.22 8.80 -82.73
CA PRO A 242 18.38 8.99 -84.15
C PRO A 242 17.10 9.69 -84.63
N GLU A 243 17.27 10.85 -85.25
CA GLU A 243 16.21 11.57 -85.92
C GLU A 243 15.48 10.53 -86.79
N PHE A 244 14.31 10.08 -86.34
CA PHE A 244 13.46 9.22 -87.15
C PHE A 244 13.00 10.11 -88.29
N ALA A 245 13.78 10.12 -89.37
CA ALA A 245 13.44 10.77 -90.60
C ALA A 245 12.04 10.29 -90.99
N THR A 246 11.06 11.17 -90.85
CA THR A 246 9.62 10.91 -90.98
C THR A 246 9.19 10.62 -92.43
N ASP A 247 10.11 10.22 -93.30
CA ASP A 247 9.89 10.05 -94.75
C ASP A 247 10.19 8.63 -95.27
N ARG A 248 10.46 7.65 -94.40
CA ARG A 248 10.65 6.27 -94.84
C ARG A 248 9.36 5.47 -94.69
N SER A 249 8.80 5.04 -95.82
CA SER A 249 7.67 4.11 -95.88
C SER A 249 8.08 2.73 -95.34
N ASP A 250 7.16 2.06 -94.64
CA ASP A 250 7.35 0.73 -94.03
C ASP A 250 7.92 -0.32 -95.00
N VAL A 251 7.65 -0.16 -96.29
CA VAL A 251 8.20 -1.02 -97.36
C VAL A 251 9.72 -0.88 -97.48
N GLN A 252 10.27 0.34 -97.37
CA GLN A 252 11.72 0.58 -97.42
C GLN A 252 12.43 0.00 -96.20
N ILE A 253 11.77 -0.02 -95.05
CA ILE A 253 12.32 -0.61 -93.82
C ILE A 253 12.40 -2.13 -93.96
N ALA A 254 11.37 -2.77 -94.53
CA ALA A 254 11.35 -4.20 -94.77
C ALA A 254 12.43 -4.65 -95.77
N GLU A 255 12.66 -3.89 -96.84
CA GLU A 255 13.73 -4.19 -97.81
C GLU A 255 15.14 -4.04 -97.23
N ASP A 256 15.37 -3.04 -96.37
CA ASP A 256 16.69 -2.80 -95.77
C ASP A 256 17.07 -3.90 -94.76
N ILE A 257 16.08 -4.45 -94.04
CA ILE A 257 16.26 -5.62 -93.16
C ILE A 257 16.58 -6.88 -93.99
N LEU A 258 15.86 -7.10 -95.10
CA LEU A 258 16.13 -8.23 -95.99
C LEU A 258 17.53 -8.16 -96.62
N LYS A 259 18.01 -6.96 -96.98
CA LYS A 259 19.37 -6.77 -97.51
C LYS A 259 20.48 -7.00 -96.48
N ARG A 260 20.24 -6.73 -95.21
CA ARG A 260 21.21 -6.96 -94.11
C ARG A 260 21.29 -8.41 -93.65
N THR A 261 20.40 -9.30 -94.12
CA THR A 261 20.29 -10.69 -93.66
C THR A 261 20.84 -11.71 -94.68
N LYS A 262 21.73 -11.27 -95.58
CA LYS A 262 22.58 -12.14 -96.42
C LYS A 262 24.05 -11.96 -96.05
#